data_AF-A0A1G6RXE1-F1
#
_entry.id   AF-A0A1G6RXE1-F1
#
_cell.length_a   1.000
_cell.length_b   1.000
_cell.length_c   1.000
_cell.angle_alpha   90.00
_cell.angle_beta   90.00
_cell.angle_gamma   90.00
#
_symmetry.space_group_name_H-M   'P 1'
#
loop_
_entity.id
_entity.type
_entity.pdbx_description
1 polymer ?
#
loop_
_entity_poly.entity_id
_entity_poly.type
_entity_poly.pdbx_seq_one_letter_code
_entity_poly.pdbx_strand_id
1 'polypeptide(L)'
;MHNLVELTRKRRGNVTMMWVAGLPVFAIVLMFLASLVIVWMAHSNSQVAADAGSVAATKKLDEWFQYELALKVQEKDNIGNENDQKQDQPSVEDPFAGVWINEVAREKFVQWVVSKHEEELTETVRDYVVRNGGNEHGVIVFPVNGRVMVQARTDFRPMMFQEEFKNTYIKGNGTGPTRYYLKWLPEKAIQIEY
;
A
#
# COMPACT_ATOMS: atom_id res chain seq x y z
N MET A 1 48.72 -36.79 44.59
CA MET A 1 47.52 -35.92 44.59
C MET A 1 47.77 -34.48 44.15
N HIS A 2 49.00 -33.94 44.20
CA HIS A 2 49.27 -32.54 43.82
C HIS A 2 48.95 -32.18 42.35
N ASN A 3 49.17 -33.11 41.40
CA ASN A 3 48.98 -32.83 39.97
C ASN A 3 47.53 -32.74 39.50
N LEU A 4 46.56 -33.35 40.22
CA LEU A 4 45.15 -33.35 39.80
C LEU A 4 44.42 -32.03 40.16
N VAL A 5 44.89 -31.35 41.21
CA VAL A 5 44.33 -30.06 41.66
C VAL A 5 44.77 -28.91 40.75
N GLU A 6 46.00 -28.94 40.22
CA GLU A 6 46.47 -27.94 39.25
C GLU A 6 45.77 -28.05 37.89
N LEU A 7 45.56 -29.28 37.41
CA LEU A 7 44.85 -29.54 36.15
C LEU A 7 43.39 -29.08 36.19
N THR A 8 42.71 -29.24 37.33
CA THR A 8 41.32 -28.78 37.51
C THR A 8 41.23 -27.26 37.66
N ARG A 9 42.21 -26.60 38.28
CA ARG A 9 42.27 -25.14 38.40
C ARG A 9 42.53 -24.43 37.06
N LYS A 10 43.43 -24.97 36.21
CA LYS A 10 43.67 -24.44 34.85
C LYS A 10 42.45 -24.57 33.92
N ARG A 11 41.68 -25.65 34.02
CA ARG A 11 40.44 -25.83 33.22
C ARG A 11 39.34 -24.83 33.60
N ARG A 12 39.17 -24.51 34.88
CA ARG A 12 38.17 -23.53 35.33
C ARG A 12 38.44 -22.12 34.79
N GLY A 13 39.70 -21.68 34.80
CA GLY A 13 40.09 -20.38 34.23
C GLY A 13 39.85 -20.27 32.72
N ASN A 14 40.01 -21.38 31.98
CA ASN A 14 39.77 -21.41 30.54
C ASN A 14 38.27 -21.29 30.20
N VAL A 15 37.40 -21.92 31.01
CA VAL A 15 35.94 -21.79 30.86
C VAL A 15 35.48 -20.38 31.19
N THR A 16 35.99 -19.77 32.27
CA THR A 16 35.63 -18.39 32.62
C THR A 16 36.09 -17.39 31.55
N MET A 17 37.30 -17.54 31.00
CA MET A 17 37.78 -16.71 29.88
C MET A 17 36.94 -16.88 28.61
N MET A 18 36.49 -18.11 28.31
CA MET A 18 35.58 -18.38 27.20
C MET A 18 34.23 -17.67 27.37
N TRP A 19 33.68 -17.64 28.58
CA TRP A 19 32.46 -16.89 28.87
C TRP A 19 32.69 -15.38 28.81
N VAL A 20 33.76 -14.86 29.41
CA VAL A 20 34.06 -13.42 29.42
C VAL A 20 34.26 -12.87 28.00
N ALA A 21 34.91 -13.61 27.11
CA ALA A 21 35.06 -13.22 25.71
C ALA A 21 33.81 -13.54 24.86
N GLY A 22 33.11 -14.63 25.15
CA GLY A 22 31.97 -15.11 24.37
C GLY A 22 30.68 -14.33 24.61
N LEU A 23 30.42 -13.88 25.84
CA LEU A 23 29.18 -13.15 26.20
C LEU A 23 29.03 -11.85 25.41
N PRO A 24 30.05 -10.98 25.28
CA PRO A 24 29.97 -9.77 24.47
C PRO A 24 29.68 -10.07 22.99
N VAL A 25 30.37 -11.05 22.40
CA VAL A 25 30.15 -11.45 21.01
C VAL A 25 28.73 -11.97 20.81
N PHE A 26 28.26 -12.81 21.74
CA PHE A 26 26.89 -13.32 21.72
C PHE A 26 25.87 -12.18 21.83
N ALA A 27 26.09 -11.21 22.72
CA ALA A 27 25.20 -10.06 22.88
C ALA A 27 25.12 -9.22 21.60
N ILE A 28 26.25 -8.98 20.91
CA ILE A 28 26.28 -8.25 19.64
C ILE A 28 25.45 -8.98 18.58
N VAL A 29 25.64 -10.31 18.45
CA VAL A 29 24.87 -11.12 17.50
C VAL A 29 23.38 -11.08 17.84
N LEU A 30 23.02 -11.17 19.11
CA LEU A 30 21.62 -11.10 19.56
C LEU A 30 20.98 -9.75 19.23
N MET A 31 21.70 -8.64 19.46
CA MET A 31 21.24 -7.31 19.10
C MET A 31 21.04 -7.15 17.59
N PHE A 32 21.92 -7.73 16.77
CA PHE A 32 21.78 -7.74 15.32
C PHE A 32 20.56 -8.56 14.86
N LEU A 33 20.31 -9.71 15.47
CA LEU A 33 19.11 -10.50 15.19
C LEU A 33 17.85 -9.74 15.60
N ALA A 34 17.86 -9.07 16.76
CA ALA A 34 16.73 -8.27 17.22
C ALA A 34 16.43 -7.10 16.27
N SER A 35 17.44 -6.40 15.75
CA SER A 35 17.23 -5.31 14.78
C SER A 35 16.64 -5.82 13.47
N LEU A 36 17.08 -6.98 12.98
CA LEU A 36 16.54 -7.59 11.76
C LEU A 36 15.07 -8.00 11.92
N VAL A 37 14.69 -8.52 13.08
CA VAL A 37 13.28 -8.82 13.41
C VAL A 37 12.42 -7.56 13.36
N ILE A 38 12.91 -6.44 13.92
CA ILE A 38 12.18 -5.17 13.90
C ILE A 38 11.98 -4.65 12.47
N VAL A 39 13.02 -4.72 11.62
CA VAL A 39 12.91 -4.36 10.20
C VAL A 39 11.84 -5.20 9.51
N TRP A 40 11.85 -6.52 9.74
CA TRP A 40 10.89 -7.42 9.11
C TRP A 40 9.45 -7.17 9.60
N MET A 41 9.26 -6.95 10.90
CA MET A 41 7.95 -6.58 11.46
C MET A 41 7.44 -5.26 10.88
N ALA A 42 8.29 -4.23 10.82
CA ALA A 42 7.91 -2.95 10.25
C ALA A 42 7.56 -3.07 8.76
N HIS A 43 8.32 -3.85 7.98
CA HIS A 43 8.00 -4.14 6.58
C HIS A 43 6.66 -4.87 6.43
N SER A 44 6.43 -5.90 7.25
CA SER A 44 5.15 -6.63 7.27
C SER A 44 3.98 -5.70 7.60
N ASN A 45 4.12 -4.82 8.58
CA ASN A 45 3.09 -3.84 8.93
C ASN A 45 2.85 -2.85 7.78
N SER A 46 3.91 -2.33 7.17
CA SER A 46 3.77 -1.44 6.01
C SER A 46 3.04 -2.12 4.85
N GLN A 47 3.31 -3.41 4.61
CA GLN A 47 2.66 -4.16 3.54
C GLN A 47 1.18 -4.41 3.84
N VAL A 48 0.84 -4.84 5.05
CA VAL A 48 -0.55 -5.03 5.49
C VAL A 48 -1.33 -3.72 5.42
N ALA A 49 -0.74 -2.61 5.88
CA ALA A 49 -1.34 -1.29 5.80
C ALA A 49 -1.58 -0.84 4.35
N ALA A 50 -0.60 -1.09 3.48
CA ALA A 50 -0.72 -0.77 2.07
C ALA A 50 -1.79 -1.61 1.36
N ASP A 51 -1.90 -2.91 1.67
CA ASP A 51 -2.94 -3.79 1.13
C ASP A 51 -4.33 -3.32 1.58
N ALA A 52 -4.51 -3.02 2.87
CA ALA A 52 -5.76 -2.49 3.41
C ALA A 52 -6.15 -1.15 2.75
N GLY A 53 -5.20 -0.22 2.62
CA GLY A 53 -5.41 1.05 1.93
C GLY A 53 -5.80 0.86 0.46
N SER A 54 -5.14 -0.06 -0.24
CA SER A 54 -5.42 -0.32 -1.66
C SER A 54 -6.80 -0.93 -1.91
N VAL A 55 -7.26 -1.80 -1.00
CA VAL A 55 -8.61 -2.38 -1.04
C VAL A 55 -9.66 -1.33 -0.74
N ALA A 56 -9.44 -0.50 0.28
CA ALA A 56 -10.34 0.60 0.63
C ALA A 56 -10.46 1.62 -0.51
N ALA A 57 -9.33 2.04 -1.08
CA ALA A 57 -9.27 2.93 -2.24
C ALA A 57 -10.06 2.37 -3.43
N THR A 58 -9.84 1.09 -3.74
CA THR A 58 -10.52 0.44 -4.87
C THR A 58 -12.03 0.38 -4.64
N LYS A 59 -12.46 0.05 -3.42
CA LYS A 59 -13.90 -0.02 -3.09
C LYS A 59 -14.57 1.35 -3.23
N LYS A 60 -13.97 2.41 -2.70
CA LYS A 60 -14.49 3.77 -2.83
C LYS A 60 -14.56 4.24 -4.28
N LEU A 61 -13.50 3.96 -5.06
CA LEU A 61 -13.51 4.28 -6.49
C LEU A 61 -14.58 3.52 -7.26
N ASP A 62 -14.85 2.26 -6.91
CA ASP A 62 -15.95 1.51 -7.54
C ASP A 62 -17.30 2.16 -7.26
N GLU A 63 -17.54 2.58 -6.01
CA GLU A 63 -18.78 3.25 -5.59
C GLU A 63 -18.96 4.58 -6.35
N TRP A 64 -17.94 5.45 -6.38
CA TRP A 64 -18.02 6.74 -7.08
C TRP A 64 -18.09 6.58 -8.59
N PHE A 65 -17.29 5.67 -9.17
CA PHE A 65 -17.31 5.44 -10.60
C PHE A 65 -18.70 4.99 -11.07
N GLN A 66 -19.34 4.07 -10.35
CA GLN A 66 -20.70 3.63 -10.67
C GLN A 66 -21.72 4.75 -10.50
N TYR A 67 -21.62 5.52 -9.41
CA TYR A 67 -22.52 6.64 -9.15
C TYR A 67 -22.43 7.73 -10.24
N GLU A 68 -21.22 8.18 -10.55
CA GLU A 68 -20.99 9.22 -11.56
C GLU A 68 -21.32 8.75 -12.97
N LEU A 69 -21.11 7.47 -13.26
CA LEU A 69 -21.50 6.88 -14.53
C LEU A 69 -23.03 6.83 -14.67
N ALA A 70 -23.75 6.45 -13.62
CA ALA A 70 -25.21 6.43 -13.62
C ALA A 70 -25.79 7.84 -13.84
N LEU A 71 -25.20 8.87 -13.22
CA LEU A 71 -25.59 10.26 -13.45
C LEU A 71 -25.42 10.68 -14.92
N LYS A 72 -24.30 10.32 -15.54
CA LYS A 72 -24.05 10.64 -16.96
C LYS A 72 -24.96 9.89 -17.94
N VAL A 73 -25.33 8.66 -17.62
CA VAL A 73 -26.33 7.90 -18.40
C VAL A 73 -27.69 8.61 -18.32
N GLN A 74 -28.13 8.96 -17.10
CA GLN A 74 -29.42 9.63 -16.89
C GLN A 74 -29.48 11.01 -17.55
N GLU A 75 -28.39 11.79 -17.50
CA GLU A 75 -28.29 13.08 -18.20
C GLU A 75 -28.48 12.91 -19.71
N LYS A 76 -27.86 11.89 -20.32
CA LYS A 76 -28.01 11.58 -21.74
C LYS A 76 -29.41 11.11 -22.11
N ASP A 77 -30.03 10.27 -21.29
CA ASP A 77 -31.39 9.78 -21.54
C ASP A 77 -32.42 10.92 -21.45
N ASN A 78 -32.22 11.88 -20.54
CA ASN A 78 -33.08 13.06 -20.42
C ASN A 78 -32.92 14.02 -21.61
N ILE A 79 -31.70 14.17 -22.16
CA ILE A 79 -31.44 15.00 -23.34
C ILE A 79 -31.92 14.30 -24.63
N GLY A 80 -31.79 12.97 -24.72
CA GLY A 80 -32.24 12.15 -25.85
C GLY A 80 -33.77 12.08 -26.00
N ASN A 81 -34.52 12.35 -24.93
CA ASN A 81 -35.97 12.42 -24.98
C ASN A 81 -36.52 13.73 -25.58
N GLU A 82 -35.71 14.78 -25.75
CA GLU A 82 -36.12 16.01 -26.46
C GLU A 82 -35.87 15.97 -27.97
N ASN A 83 -35.00 15.08 -28.46
CA ASN A 83 -34.65 15.00 -29.89
C ASN A 83 -34.65 13.56 -30.41
N ASP A 84 -35.77 13.20 -31.05
CA ASP A 84 -35.97 12.12 -32.03
C ASP A 84 -35.98 10.64 -31.59
N GLN A 85 -37.17 10.05 -31.81
CA GLN A 85 -37.35 8.69 -32.29
C GLN A 85 -36.38 8.39 -33.45
N LYS A 86 -35.39 7.49 -33.23
CA LYS A 86 -34.98 6.48 -34.23
C LYS A 86 -33.91 5.51 -33.71
N GLN A 87 -34.31 4.23 -33.76
CA GLN A 87 -33.64 3.13 -34.47
C GLN A 87 -33.06 1.99 -33.61
N ASP A 88 -33.64 0.82 -33.88
CA ASP A 88 -33.33 -0.53 -33.42
C ASP A 88 -31.84 -0.90 -33.46
N GLN A 89 -31.37 -1.49 -32.35
CA GLN A 89 -30.73 -2.82 -32.32
C GLN A 89 -30.43 -3.24 -30.87
N PRO A 90 -30.78 -4.47 -30.44
CA PRO A 90 -30.31 -5.02 -29.17
C PRO A 90 -28.99 -5.76 -29.41
N SER A 91 -27.86 -5.04 -29.35
CA SER A 91 -26.54 -5.67 -29.22
C SER A 91 -26.20 -5.81 -27.74
N VAL A 92 -26.08 -7.05 -27.28
CA VAL A 92 -25.83 -7.49 -25.90
C VAL A 92 -24.38 -7.21 -25.43
N GLU A 93 -23.72 -6.18 -25.96
CA GLU A 93 -22.33 -5.87 -25.62
C GLU A 93 -22.21 -4.46 -25.07
N ASP A 94 -21.90 -4.38 -23.78
CA ASP A 94 -21.54 -3.17 -23.03
C ASP A 94 -22.69 -2.17 -22.79
N PRO A 95 -23.35 -2.18 -21.61
CA PRO A 95 -24.36 -1.18 -21.23
C PRO A 95 -23.82 0.26 -21.20
N PHE A 96 -22.52 0.45 -21.44
CA PHE A 96 -21.82 1.74 -21.45
C PHE A 96 -21.44 2.24 -22.86
N ALA A 97 -21.76 1.49 -23.92
CA ALA A 97 -21.43 1.84 -25.32
C ALA A 97 -22.06 3.16 -25.80
N GLY A 98 -23.23 3.55 -25.27
CA GLY A 98 -23.90 4.81 -25.62
C GLY A 98 -23.33 6.06 -24.94
N VAL A 99 -22.55 5.90 -23.87
CA VAL A 99 -22.03 7.04 -23.08
C VAL A 99 -20.70 7.56 -23.64
N TRP A 100 -19.87 6.70 -24.24
CA TRP A 100 -18.48 7.03 -24.54
C TRP A 100 -18.11 6.75 -26.00
N ILE A 101 -17.89 7.81 -26.78
CA ILE A 101 -17.60 7.74 -28.23
C ILE A 101 -16.11 7.43 -28.49
N ASN A 102 -15.19 7.73 -27.57
CA ASN A 102 -13.75 7.50 -27.74
C ASN A 102 -12.99 7.17 -26.44
N GLU A 103 -11.78 6.62 -26.58
CA GLU A 103 -10.89 6.25 -25.46
C GLU A 103 -10.49 7.48 -24.61
N VAL A 104 -10.25 8.62 -25.26
CA VAL A 104 -9.88 9.88 -24.59
C VAL A 104 -10.97 10.35 -23.61
N ALA A 105 -12.24 10.19 -23.95
CA ALA A 105 -13.35 10.55 -23.06
C ALA A 105 -13.42 9.62 -21.84
N ARG A 106 -13.11 8.33 -22.01
CA ARG A 106 -13.05 7.36 -20.91
C ARG A 106 -11.91 7.68 -19.95
N GLU A 107 -10.73 7.99 -20.48
CA GLU A 107 -9.57 8.40 -19.69
C GLU A 107 -9.88 9.67 -18.87
N LYS A 108 -10.36 10.72 -19.55
CA LYS A 108 -10.72 11.99 -18.90
C LYS A 108 -11.81 11.82 -17.86
N PHE A 109 -12.76 10.92 -18.07
CA PHE A 109 -13.80 10.64 -17.09
C PHE A 109 -13.21 10.02 -15.83
N VAL A 110 -12.35 9.01 -15.95
CA VAL A 110 -11.73 8.38 -14.77
C VAL A 110 -10.85 9.40 -14.04
N GLN A 111 -10.04 10.19 -14.76
CA GLN A 111 -9.27 11.29 -14.17
C GLN A 111 -10.17 12.27 -13.42
N TRP A 112 -11.30 12.64 -14.02
CA TRP A 112 -12.27 13.53 -13.39
C TRP A 112 -12.87 12.94 -12.11
N VAL A 113 -13.34 11.67 -12.13
CA VAL A 113 -13.88 10.99 -10.94
C VAL A 113 -12.86 10.97 -9.81
N VAL A 114 -11.60 10.62 -10.12
CA VAL A 114 -10.52 10.60 -9.13
C VAL A 114 -10.27 12.00 -8.57
N SER A 115 -10.16 13.02 -9.44
CA SER A 115 -9.92 14.40 -9.00
C SER A 115 -11.06 14.98 -8.17
N LYS A 116 -12.31 14.64 -8.50
CA LYS A 116 -13.51 15.12 -7.79
C LYS A 116 -13.56 14.60 -6.35
N HIS A 117 -13.07 13.39 -6.12
CA HIS A 117 -13.10 12.72 -4.81
C HIS A 117 -11.72 12.58 -4.18
N GLU A 118 -10.74 13.36 -4.63
CA GLU A 118 -9.34 13.24 -4.20
C GLU A 118 -9.17 13.38 -2.68
N GLU A 119 -9.82 14.37 -2.06
CA GLU A 119 -9.74 14.61 -0.62
C GLU A 119 -10.35 13.46 0.19
N GLU A 120 -11.57 13.01 -0.16
CA GLU A 120 -12.24 11.89 0.53
C GLU A 120 -11.47 10.57 0.34
N LEU A 121 -10.86 10.38 -0.83
CA LEU A 121 -10.02 9.22 -1.13
C LEU A 121 -8.76 9.21 -0.28
N THR A 122 -8.09 10.35 -0.20
CA THR A 122 -6.89 10.59 0.61
C THR A 122 -7.18 10.30 2.08
N GLU A 123 -8.27 10.88 2.62
CA GLU A 123 -8.69 10.66 4.01
C GLU A 123 -9.03 9.19 4.26
N THR A 124 -9.83 8.56 3.40
CA THR A 124 -10.21 7.16 3.55
C THR A 124 -8.98 6.24 3.53
N VAL A 125 -8.07 6.45 2.59
CA VAL A 125 -6.85 5.63 2.50
C VAL A 125 -5.96 5.86 3.72
N ARG A 126 -5.74 7.11 4.13
CA ARG A 126 -4.98 7.44 5.34
C ARG A 126 -5.53 6.72 6.56
N ASP A 127 -6.85 6.79 6.76
CA ASP A 127 -7.54 6.14 7.87
C ASP A 127 -7.31 4.62 7.91
N TYR A 128 -7.45 3.95 6.77
CA TYR A 128 -7.24 2.50 6.68
C TYR A 128 -5.76 2.14 6.87
N VAL A 129 -4.83 2.92 6.33
CA VAL A 129 -3.40 2.70 6.46
C VAL A 129 -2.95 2.85 7.91
N VAL A 130 -3.36 3.93 8.59
CA VAL A 130 -3.02 4.20 9.99
C VAL A 130 -3.60 3.13 10.92
N ARG A 131 -4.86 2.74 10.72
CA ARG A 131 -5.50 1.67 11.51
C ARG A 131 -4.79 0.32 11.39
N ASN A 132 -4.05 0.10 10.31
CA ASN A 132 -3.30 -1.15 10.04
C ASN A 132 -1.79 -1.02 10.32
N GLY A 133 -1.35 0.02 11.05
CA GLY A 133 0.04 0.17 11.49
C GLY A 133 0.96 0.89 10.49
N GLY A 134 0.38 1.54 9.49
CA GLY A 134 1.07 2.53 8.67
C GLY A 134 1.14 3.91 9.33
N ASN A 135 1.93 4.79 8.72
CA ASN A 135 2.05 6.20 9.02
C ASN A 135 0.93 6.98 8.29
N GLU A 136 0.66 8.19 8.74
CA GLU A 136 -0.28 9.14 8.13
C GLU A 136 0.10 9.51 6.69
N HIS A 137 1.37 9.32 6.31
CA HIS A 137 1.88 9.68 5.00
C HIS A 137 2.11 8.49 4.06
N GLY A 138 1.70 8.66 2.80
CA GLY A 138 1.93 7.69 1.74
C GLY A 138 1.61 8.22 0.36
N VAL A 139 1.53 7.31 -0.61
CA VAL A 139 1.21 7.65 -2.00
C VAL A 139 0.19 6.65 -2.56
N ILE A 140 -0.86 7.15 -3.19
CA ILE A 140 -1.79 6.35 -3.99
C ILE A 140 -1.42 6.53 -5.45
N VAL A 141 -1.31 5.43 -6.18
CA VAL A 141 -0.89 5.41 -7.58
C VAL A 141 -1.91 4.66 -8.42
N PHE A 142 -2.35 5.31 -9.50
CA PHE A 142 -3.30 4.76 -10.45
C PHE A 142 -2.77 4.86 -11.88
N PRO A 143 -3.12 3.88 -12.73
CA PRO A 143 -3.21 2.45 -12.44
C PRO A 143 -1.79 1.86 -12.33
N VAL A 144 -1.66 0.75 -11.60
CA VAL A 144 -0.52 -0.16 -11.67
C VAL A 144 -1.02 -1.53 -12.08
N ASN A 145 -0.78 -1.94 -13.33
CA ASN A 145 -1.35 -3.15 -13.94
C ASN A 145 -2.89 -3.21 -13.83
N GLY A 146 -3.56 -2.07 -14.07
CA GLY A 146 -5.02 -1.94 -13.96
C GLY A 146 -5.57 -2.05 -12.53
N ARG A 147 -4.73 -1.81 -11.52
CA ARG A 147 -5.07 -1.83 -10.08
C ARG A 147 -4.75 -0.49 -9.44
N VAL A 148 -5.36 -0.24 -8.28
CA VAL A 148 -4.91 0.82 -7.38
C VAL A 148 -3.71 0.29 -6.59
N MET A 149 -2.59 1.01 -6.60
CA MET A 149 -1.47 0.73 -5.71
C MET A 149 -1.43 1.78 -4.60
N VAL A 150 -1.28 1.34 -3.36
CA VAL A 150 -0.99 2.21 -2.23
C VAL A 150 0.40 1.91 -1.74
N GLN A 151 1.20 2.94 -1.51
CA GLN A 151 2.47 2.86 -0.82
C GLN A 151 2.30 3.43 0.58
N ALA A 152 2.26 2.55 1.57
CA ALA A 152 2.27 2.93 2.97
C ALA A 152 3.70 3.02 3.50
N ARG A 153 3.90 3.88 4.49
CA ARG A 153 5.16 4.02 5.23
C ARG A 153 4.93 3.52 6.66
N THR A 154 5.93 2.93 7.29
CA THR A 154 5.93 2.69 8.74
C THR A 154 7.23 3.24 9.31
N ASP A 155 7.14 3.89 10.48
CA ASP A 155 8.32 4.43 11.17
C ASP A 155 9.31 3.33 11.49
N PHE A 156 10.57 3.52 11.10
CA PHE A 156 11.64 2.61 11.49
C PHE A 156 12.21 3.03 12.84
N ARG A 157 11.89 2.26 13.88
CA ARG A 157 12.36 2.49 15.24
C ARG A 157 13.23 1.34 15.72
N PRO A 158 14.52 1.28 15.32
CA PRO A 158 15.42 0.23 15.78
C PRO A 158 15.67 0.35 17.29
N MET A 159 16.04 -0.76 17.95
CA MET A 159 16.42 -0.74 19.37
C MET A 159 17.73 0.03 19.63
N MET A 160 18.61 0.08 18.63
CA MET A 160 19.87 0.84 18.68
C MET A 160 19.87 1.91 17.61
N PHE A 161 20.59 3.01 17.85
CA PHE A 161 20.74 4.13 16.91
C PHE A 161 19.40 4.84 16.57
N GLN A 162 18.50 4.99 17.56
CA GLN A 162 17.19 5.61 17.34
C GLN A 162 17.29 7.04 16.82
N GLU A 163 18.28 7.81 17.29
CA GLU A 163 18.47 9.20 16.87
C GLU A 163 18.92 9.29 15.40
N GLU A 164 19.77 8.36 14.97
CA GLU A 164 20.25 8.26 13.59
C GLU A 164 19.14 7.88 12.62
N PHE A 165 18.13 7.13 13.07
CA PHE A 165 17.03 6.63 12.25
C PHE A 165 15.68 7.35 12.46
N LYS A 166 15.65 8.45 13.22
CA LYS A 166 14.42 9.15 13.62
C LYS A 166 13.49 9.57 12.47
N ASN A 167 14.04 9.83 11.27
CA ASN A 167 13.30 10.20 10.07
C ASN A 167 13.40 9.12 8.97
N THR A 168 13.64 7.87 9.37
CA THR A 168 13.72 6.74 8.46
C THR A 168 12.41 5.97 8.48
N TYR A 169 11.93 5.61 7.30
CA TYR A 169 10.68 4.91 7.11
C TYR A 169 10.90 3.67 6.26
N ILE A 170 10.19 2.60 6.60
CA ILE A 170 10.09 1.42 5.75
C ILE A 170 8.85 1.58 4.89
N LYS A 171 8.99 1.27 3.60
CA LYS A 171 7.91 1.35 2.63
C LYS A 171 7.34 -0.03 2.36
N GLY A 172 6.02 -0.12 2.31
CA GLY A 172 5.27 -1.28 1.86
C GLY A 172 4.38 -0.88 0.70
N ASN A 173 4.31 -1.73 -0.32
CA ASN A 173 3.40 -1.52 -1.45
C ASN A 173 2.31 -2.57 -1.37
N GLY A 174 1.07 -2.15 -1.55
CA GLY A 174 -0.10 -3.01 -1.62
C GLY A 174 -0.89 -2.68 -2.88
N THR A 175 -1.50 -3.70 -3.47
CA THR A 175 -2.27 -3.54 -4.70
C THR A 175 -3.67 -4.09 -4.53
N GLY A 176 -4.66 -3.27 -4.88
CA GLY A 176 -6.06 -3.65 -4.88
C GLY A 176 -6.40 -4.62 -6.00
N PRO A 177 -7.65 -5.07 -6.07
CA PRO A 177 -8.12 -5.91 -7.17
C PRO A 177 -8.16 -5.14 -8.49
N THR A 178 -8.00 -5.86 -9.61
CA THR A 178 -8.02 -5.25 -10.94
C THR A 178 -9.40 -4.68 -11.26
N ARG A 179 -9.43 -3.53 -11.93
CA ARG A 179 -10.65 -2.87 -12.40
C ARG A 179 -10.57 -2.52 -13.88
N TYR A 180 -11.69 -2.64 -14.58
CA TYR A 180 -11.74 -2.42 -16.02
C TYR A 180 -11.55 -0.94 -16.38
N TYR A 181 -12.15 -0.02 -15.63
CA TYR A 181 -12.03 1.42 -15.88
C TYR A 181 -10.61 1.94 -15.65
N LEU A 182 -9.84 1.30 -14.76
CA LEU A 182 -8.43 1.61 -14.55
C LEU A 182 -7.55 1.24 -15.74
N LYS A 183 -7.98 0.34 -16.63
CA LYS A 183 -7.25 0.03 -17.86
C LYS A 183 -7.34 1.14 -18.91
N TRP A 184 -8.24 2.11 -18.72
CA TRP A 184 -8.38 3.26 -19.61
C TRP A 184 -7.40 4.38 -19.30
N LEU A 185 -6.67 4.28 -18.20
CA LEU A 185 -5.62 5.22 -17.83
C LEU A 185 -4.25 4.66 -18.25
N PRO A 186 -3.30 5.51 -18.68
CA PRO A 186 -1.91 5.09 -18.86
C PRO A 186 -1.29 4.73 -17.50
N GLU A 187 -0.32 3.80 -17.47
CA GLU A 187 0.34 3.36 -16.23
C GLU A 187 0.89 4.55 -15.41
N LYS A 188 0.58 4.56 -14.10
CA LYS A 188 0.97 5.60 -13.15
C LYS A 188 0.56 7.03 -13.55
N ALA A 189 -0.52 7.18 -14.32
CA ALA A 189 -1.08 8.46 -14.73
C ALA A 189 -1.38 9.41 -13.57
N ILE A 190 -1.88 8.87 -12.45
CA ILE A 190 -2.33 9.67 -11.31
C ILE A 190 -1.54 9.22 -10.08
N GLN A 191 -0.96 10.18 -9.37
CA GLN A 191 -0.26 9.98 -8.12
C GLN A 191 -0.74 11.02 -7.12
N ILE A 192 -1.27 10.55 -5.99
CA ILE A 192 -1.84 11.39 -4.94
C ILE A 192 -1.08 11.11 -3.66
N GLU A 193 -0.50 12.15 -3.07
CA GLU A 193 0.10 12.06 -1.74
C GLU A 193 -0.98 12.22 -0.68
N TYR A 194 -0.96 11.34 0.32
CA TYR A 194 -1.81 11.44 1.49
C TYR A 194 -0.98 11.52 2.76
#